data_AF-A0A3D2UA01-F1
#
_entry.id   AF-A0A3D2UA01-F1
#
_cell.length_a   1.000
_cell.length_b   1.000
_cell.length_c   1.000
_cell.angle_alpha   90.00
_cell.angle_beta   90.00
_cell.angle_gamma   90.00
#
_symmetry.space_group_name_H-M   'P 1'
#
loop_
_entity.id
_entity.type
_entity.pdbx_description
1 polymer ?
#
loop_
_entity_poly.entity_id
_entity_poly.type
_entity_poly.pdbx_seq_one_letter_code
_entity_poly.pdbx_strand_id
1 'polypeptide(L)'
;LTVQSGPSTIENHHAHVLYNWPDVILKHWTTPMPSLMETQPMPARRSLQSEPASTNEDRHLLWIDGVGGFLLLTRQAITIGGPQAPDTDIQLLASLSRQHATIHRDDGGYLLEAHGPTRVNQRRVVEWTELPDGADITLGRTVQLSFHRPTVLSGSGRLRFQSDHRPTHSLDGVVLVADTCLLGPGRDCHIQCPEWEDSVILIHRGGDWLVRSPRLTLEVNGKKLRGE
;
A
#
# COMPACT_ATOMS: atom_id res chain seq x y z
N LEU A 1 12.04 -1.86 -27.51
CA LEU A 1 11.93 -1.70 -28.98
C LEU A 1 12.12 -3.07 -29.62
N THR A 2 11.03 -3.83 -29.78
CA THR A 2 10.93 -4.94 -30.74
C THR A 2 9.48 -5.07 -31.18
N VAL A 3 9.28 -5.29 -32.48
CA VAL A 3 8.01 -5.27 -33.22
C VAL A 3 7.53 -6.71 -33.54
N GLN A 4 6.25 -6.95 -33.25
CA GLN A 4 5.19 -7.81 -33.82
C GLN A 4 5.44 -9.17 -34.52
N SER A 5 4.53 -10.14 -34.24
CA SER A 5 3.53 -10.68 -35.20
C SER A 5 2.46 -11.56 -34.46
N GLY A 6 1.16 -11.39 -34.77
CA GLY A 6 0.01 -12.02 -34.07
C GLY A 6 -0.40 -13.41 -34.60
N PRO A 7 -1.67 -13.87 -34.49
CA PRO A 7 -2.72 -13.56 -33.51
C PRO A 7 -3.06 -14.79 -32.62
N SER A 8 -3.36 -14.59 -31.34
CA SER A 8 -4.04 -15.62 -30.53
C SER A 8 -4.78 -14.97 -29.37
N THR A 9 -6.09 -15.13 -29.38
CA THR A 9 -7.03 -14.65 -28.36
C THR A 9 -6.82 -15.42 -27.06
N ILE A 10 -5.93 -14.91 -26.22
CA ILE A 10 -5.90 -15.12 -24.77
C ILE A 10 -5.49 -13.76 -24.22
N GLU A 11 -6.44 -13.00 -23.67
CA GLU A 11 -6.12 -11.75 -22.98
C GLU A 11 -5.35 -12.11 -21.70
N ASN A 12 -4.03 -12.18 -21.83
CA ASN A 12 -3.15 -12.28 -20.69
C ASN A 12 -3.18 -10.90 -20.00
N HIS A 13 -3.68 -10.85 -18.77
CA HIS A 13 -3.53 -9.65 -17.95
C HIS A 13 -2.08 -9.61 -17.44
N HIS A 14 -1.30 -8.66 -17.96
CA HIS A 14 0.10 -8.51 -17.61
C HIS A 14 0.23 -7.63 -16.34
N ALA A 15 1.17 -7.97 -15.46
CA ALA A 15 1.59 -7.11 -14.37
C ALA A 15 3.12 -7.03 -14.36
N HIS A 16 3.67 -6.01 -15.01
CA HIS A 16 5.11 -5.75 -14.96
C HIS A 16 5.51 -5.06 -13.65
N VAL A 17 6.43 -5.61 -12.86
CA VAL A 17 7.01 -4.90 -11.70
C VAL A 17 8.37 -4.32 -12.09
N LEU A 18 8.56 -3.04 -11.83
CA LEU A 18 9.79 -2.32 -12.18
C LEU A 18 10.42 -1.79 -10.89
N TYR A 19 11.47 -2.50 -10.44
CA TYR A 19 12.41 -2.17 -9.35
C TYR A 19 12.03 -2.51 -7.90
N ASN A 20 13.05 -3.05 -7.21
CA ASN A 20 13.18 -3.36 -5.77
C ASN A 20 12.18 -4.36 -5.16
N TRP A 21 11.98 -5.49 -5.83
CA TRP A 21 11.45 -6.69 -5.19
C TRP A 21 12.62 -7.65 -4.91
N PRO A 22 12.79 -8.17 -3.68
CA PRO A 22 13.59 -9.38 -3.53
C PRO A 22 12.96 -10.47 -4.41
N ASP A 23 13.79 -11.31 -5.03
CA ASP A 23 13.33 -12.48 -5.76
C ASP A 23 12.25 -13.19 -4.92
N VAL A 24 11.04 -13.35 -5.46
CA VAL A 24 9.98 -14.13 -4.79
C VAL A 24 10.51 -15.56 -4.69
N ILE A 25 11.10 -15.90 -3.55
CA ILE A 25 11.50 -17.27 -3.25
C ILE A 25 10.25 -17.96 -2.70
N LEU A 26 9.64 -18.83 -3.52
CA LEU A 26 8.71 -19.84 -3.04
C LEU A 26 9.47 -20.77 -2.07
N LYS A 27 9.45 -20.47 -0.77
CA LYS A 27 9.96 -21.37 0.27
C LYS A 27 8.78 -22.12 0.89
N HIS A 28 8.76 -23.43 0.71
CA HIS A 28 7.93 -24.34 1.49
C HIS A 28 8.50 -24.45 2.91
N TRP A 29 7.80 -23.98 3.93
CA TRP A 29 8.19 -24.25 5.32
C TRP A 29 7.17 -25.17 5.99
N THR A 30 7.69 -26.30 6.50
CA THR A 30 6.98 -27.29 7.28
C THR A 30 7.51 -27.20 8.71
N THR A 31 6.82 -26.48 9.59
CA THR A 31 7.13 -26.49 11.04
C THR A 31 5.82 -26.36 11.85
N PRO A 32 5.62 -27.17 12.91
CA PRO A 32 4.29 -27.39 13.50
C PRO A 32 3.80 -26.22 14.36
N MET A 33 2.47 -26.10 14.45
CA MET A 33 1.77 -25.10 15.26
C MET A 33 2.16 -25.21 16.75
N PRO A 34 2.46 -24.10 17.45
CA PRO A 34 2.42 -24.08 18.90
C PRO A 34 0.98 -24.19 19.39
N SER A 35 0.82 -24.95 20.48
CA SER A 35 -0.43 -25.34 21.13
C SER A 35 -1.32 -24.15 21.48
N LEU A 36 -2.62 -24.33 21.26
CA LEU A 36 -3.71 -23.36 21.39
C LEU A 36 -4.19 -23.25 22.85
N MET A 37 -3.29 -23.07 23.81
CA MET A 37 -3.65 -22.84 25.23
C MET A 37 -2.54 -22.08 25.96
N GLU A 38 -2.35 -20.79 25.65
CA GLU A 38 -1.65 -19.90 26.58
C GLU A 38 -2.18 -18.47 26.43
N THR A 39 -3.10 -18.09 27.33
CA THR A 39 -3.64 -16.73 27.41
C THR A 39 -2.63 -15.87 28.14
N GLN A 40 -1.71 -15.21 27.42
CA GLN A 40 -0.89 -14.16 28.00
C GLN A 40 -1.68 -12.83 28.06
N PRO A 41 -1.61 -12.08 29.17
CA PRO A 41 -2.24 -10.77 29.27
C PRO A 41 -1.61 -9.80 28.26
N MET A 42 -2.46 -9.12 27.47
CA MET A 42 -2.10 -8.06 26.53
C MET A 42 -1.22 -7.01 27.21
N PRO A 43 -0.01 -6.72 26.71
CA PRO A 43 0.77 -5.60 27.24
C PRO A 43 0.05 -4.29 26.87
N ALA A 44 0.03 -3.37 27.83
CA ALA A 44 -0.54 -2.04 27.68
C ALA A 44 0.03 -1.32 26.45
N ARG A 45 -0.83 -0.53 25.79
CA ARG A 45 -0.58 0.46 24.73
C ARG A 45 0.91 0.67 24.46
N ARG A 46 1.44 -0.02 23.44
CA ARG A 46 2.85 0.06 23.07
C ARG A 46 3.16 1.50 22.67
N SER A 47 4.09 2.12 23.40
CA SER A 47 4.60 3.46 23.12
C SER A 47 4.90 3.60 21.63
N LEU A 48 4.43 4.68 20.99
CA LEU A 48 4.85 5.13 19.66
C LEU A 48 6.34 5.44 19.72
N GLN A 49 7.18 4.40 19.64
CA GLN A 49 8.62 4.54 19.53
C GLN A 49 8.90 4.99 18.10
N SER A 50 9.75 6.01 17.96
CA SER A 50 10.23 6.49 16.68
C SER A 50 10.94 5.36 15.92
N GLU A 51 10.24 4.78 14.95
CA GLU A 51 10.78 3.78 14.02
C GLU A 51 11.94 4.39 13.21
N PRO A 52 12.99 3.60 12.87
CA PRO A 52 14.15 4.07 12.10
C PRO A 52 13.71 4.64 10.73
N ALA A 53 14.50 5.48 10.06
CA ALA A 53 14.17 6.09 8.76
C ALA A 53 13.74 5.06 7.69
N SER A 54 12.99 5.48 6.66
CA SER A 54 12.49 4.59 5.60
C SER A 54 13.65 3.83 4.93
N THR A 55 13.64 2.49 4.99
CA THR A 55 14.57 1.67 4.19
C THR A 55 13.90 1.34 2.84
N ASN A 56 14.71 1.01 1.85
CA ASN A 56 14.21 0.60 0.53
C ASN A 56 13.44 -0.74 0.57
N GLU A 57 13.56 -1.50 1.66
CA GLU A 57 12.94 -2.82 1.83
C GLU A 57 11.44 -2.74 2.12
N ASP A 58 10.96 -1.62 2.69
CA ASP A 58 9.55 -1.42 3.06
C ASP A 58 8.72 -0.74 1.98
N ARG A 59 9.35 -0.48 0.83
CA ARG A 59 8.81 0.33 -0.27
C ARG A 59 8.83 -0.50 -1.54
N HIS A 60 7.66 -0.86 -2.03
CA HIS A 60 7.55 -1.67 -3.24
C HIS A 60 6.71 -0.94 -4.28
N LEU A 61 7.29 -0.73 -5.46
CA LEU A 61 6.51 -0.27 -6.60
C LEU A 61 5.81 -1.48 -7.21
N LEU A 62 4.50 -1.41 -7.39
CA LEU A 62 3.70 -2.38 -8.10
C LEU A 62 3.13 -1.72 -9.35
N TRP A 63 3.47 -2.26 -10.51
CA TRP A 63 2.90 -1.82 -11.76
C TRP A 63 2.04 -2.93 -12.36
N ILE A 64 0.85 -2.54 -12.82
CA ILE A 64 -0.17 -3.44 -13.31
C ILE A 64 -0.60 -2.93 -14.67
N ASP A 65 -0.48 -3.77 -15.70
CA ASP A 65 -0.71 -3.33 -17.06
C ASP A 65 -2.20 -3.07 -17.31
N GLY A 66 -2.46 -1.96 -17.99
CA GLY A 66 -3.82 -1.46 -18.19
C GLY A 66 -4.50 -0.90 -16.95
N VAL A 67 -3.86 -0.94 -15.77
CA VAL A 67 -4.45 -0.43 -14.51
C VAL A 67 -3.67 0.76 -13.96
N GLY A 68 -2.35 0.64 -13.78
CA GLY A 68 -1.53 1.75 -13.27
C GLY A 68 -0.39 1.36 -12.33
N GLY A 69 0.27 2.38 -11.78
CA GLY A 69 1.39 2.28 -10.84
C GLY A 69 0.97 2.58 -9.40
N PHE A 70 1.32 1.69 -8.47
CA PHE A 70 0.96 1.79 -7.06
C PHE A 70 2.20 1.64 -6.19
N LEU A 71 2.30 2.46 -5.14
CA LEU A 71 3.33 2.29 -4.11
C LEU A 71 2.74 1.49 -2.95
N LEU A 72 3.35 0.36 -2.61
CA LEU A 72 3.04 -0.42 -1.43
C LEU A 72 4.03 -0.06 -0.32
N LEU A 73 3.51 0.33 0.83
CA LEU A 73 4.29 0.72 2.00
C LEU A 73 3.92 -0.19 3.18
N THR A 74 4.89 -0.94 3.70
CA THR A 74 4.66 -2.00 4.68
C THR A 74 4.84 -1.55 6.13
N ARG A 75 5.52 -0.42 6.35
CA ARG A 75 5.73 0.14 7.70
C ARG A 75 4.43 0.59 8.35
N GLN A 76 4.45 0.60 9.69
CA GLN A 76 3.34 1.07 10.52
C GLN A 76 3.21 2.59 10.51
N ALA A 77 4.32 3.32 10.44
CA ALA A 77 4.35 4.78 10.38
C ALA A 77 4.88 5.24 9.02
N ILE A 78 4.04 5.97 8.28
CA ILE A 78 4.29 6.44 6.91
C ILE A 78 4.23 7.96 6.85
N THR A 79 5.30 8.57 6.38
CA THR A 79 5.48 10.02 6.33
C THR A 79 5.08 10.60 4.98
N ILE A 80 4.44 11.77 5.01
CA ILE A 80 4.02 12.53 3.83
C ILE A 80 4.65 13.91 3.90
N GLY A 81 5.23 14.39 2.81
CA GLY A 81 5.95 15.65 2.79
C GLY A 81 6.17 16.22 1.40
N GLY A 82 6.81 17.40 1.39
CA GLY A 82 7.17 18.12 0.18
C GLY A 82 8.35 17.50 -0.57
N PRO A 83 8.71 18.05 -1.74
CA PRO A 83 9.89 17.61 -2.46
C PRO A 83 11.14 17.94 -1.64
N GLN A 84 12.23 17.17 -1.79
CA GLN A 84 13.54 17.37 -1.12
C GLN A 84 13.67 16.77 0.30
N ALA A 85 12.95 15.69 0.60
CA ALA A 85 13.10 14.94 1.84
C ALA A 85 13.34 13.45 1.52
N PRO A 86 14.61 12.98 1.48
CA PRO A 86 14.93 11.62 1.05
C PRO A 86 14.30 10.53 1.93
N ASP A 87 14.15 10.81 3.23
CA ASP A 87 13.58 9.87 4.20
C ASP A 87 12.05 9.90 4.26
N THR A 88 11.39 10.65 3.37
CA THR A 88 9.93 10.75 3.33
C THR A 88 9.32 9.68 2.44
N ASP A 89 8.31 8.99 2.98
CA ASP A 89 7.66 7.87 2.31
C ASP A 89 6.87 8.32 1.08
N ILE A 90 6.05 9.35 1.23
CA ILE A 90 5.23 9.92 0.16
C ILE A 90 5.65 11.37 -0.08
N GLN A 91 6.45 11.58 -1.14
CA GLN A 91 6.90 12.91 -1.55
C GLN A 91 5.95 13.47 -2.60
N LEU A 92 5.37 14.63 -2.29
CA LEU A 92 4.44 15.35 -3.16
C LEU A 92 5.08 16.63 -3.66
N LEU A 93 4.97 16.90 -4.97
CA LEU A 93 5.45 18.16 -5.58
C LEU A 93 4.53 19.33 -5.19
N ALA A 94 4.62 19.76 -3.93
CA ALA A 94 3.80 20.80 -3.33
C ALA A 94 4.59 21.58 -2.27
N SER A 95 4.10 22.76 -1.89
CA SER A 95 4.65 23.57 -0.79
C SER A 95 4.29 22.99 0.59
N LEU A 96 4.72 21.75 0.84
CA LEU A 96 4.63 21.07 2.13
C LEU A 96 5.99 21.14 2.84
N SER A 97 5.98 20.99 4.17
CA SER A 97 7.20 20.72 4.92
C SER A 97 7.79 19.36 4.54
N ARG A 98 9.08 19.16 4.80
CA ARG A 98 9.78 17.89 4.55
C ARG A 98 9.06 16.70 5.20
N GLN A 99 8.60 16.87 6.43
CA GLN A 99 7.68 15.96 7.11
C GLN A 99 6.45 16.80 7.47
N HIS A 100 5.31 16.54 6.81
CA HIS A 100 4.11 17.35 6.95
C HIS A 100 3.00 16.63 7.71
N ALA A 101 2.87 15.34 7.46
CA ALA A 101 2.00 14.46 8.22
C ALA A 101 2.64 13.07 8.32
N THR A 102 2.29 12.33 9.36
CA THR A 102 2.59 10.90 9.46
C THR A 102 1.26 10.16 9.64
N ILE A 103 1.03 9.12 8.84
CA ILE A 103 -0.08 8.19 9.05
C ILE A 103 0.47 6.99 9.80
N HIS A 104 -0.14 6.72 10.95
CA HIS A 104 0.19 5.60 11.81
C HIS A 104 -0.92 4.56 11.68
N ARG A 105 -0.51 3.32 11.47
CA ARG A 105 -1.37 2.14 11.50
C ARG A 105 -1.07 1.34 12.75
N ASP A 106 -2.12 1.00 13.49
CA ASP A 106 -2.07 0.05 14.58
C ASP A 106 -3.13 -1.06 14.38
N ASP A 107 -3.27 -1.97 15.34
CA ASP A 107 -4.23 -3.08 15.26
C ASP A 107 -5.70 -2.61 15.32
N GLY A 108 -5.97 -1.37 15.75
CA GLY A 108 -7.32 -0.81 15.92
C GLY A 108 -7.77 0.08 14.76
N GLY A 109 -6.84 0.64 13.99
CA GLY A 109 -7.15 1.50 12.85
C GLY A 109 -6.00 2.39 12.43
N TYR A 110 -6.34 3.61 12.04
CA TYR A 110 -5.40 4.58 11.50
C TYR A 110 -5.51 5.91 12.24
N LEU A 111 -4.36 6.49 12.54
CA LEU A 111 -4.23 7.83 13.07
C LEU A 111 -3.43 8.69 12.10
N LEU A 112 -3.82 9.96 11.99
CA LEU A 112 -3.02 10.97 11.32
C LEU A 112 -2.40 11.88 12.37
N GLU A 113 -1.08 11.99 12.33
CA GLU A 113 -0.26 12.96 13.05
C GLU A 113 0.06 14.14 12.12
N ALA A 114 -0.24 15.36 12.57
CA ALA A 114 0.01 16.59 11.83
C ALA A 114 1.28 17.28 12.32
N HIS A 115 2.26 17.46 11.43
CA HIS A 115 3.47 18.25 11.68
C HIS A 115 3.37 19.67 11.10
N GLY A 116 2.39 19.89 10.22
CA GLY A 116 2.06 21.17 9.63
C GLY A 116 0.54 21.36 9.47
N PRO A 117 0.09 22.49 8.89
CA PRO A 117 -1.33 22.78 8.70
C PRO A 117 -2.09 21.66 7.99
N THR A 118 -2.89 20.92 8.75
CA THR A 118 -3.60 19.73 8.25
C THR A 118 -5.06 19.78 8.65
N ARG A 119 -5.94 19.30 7.78
CA ARG A 119 -7.36 19.06 8.07
C ARG A 119 -7.75 17.65 7.69
N VAL A 120 -8.63 17.05 8.50
CA VAL A 120 -9.34 15.81 8.17
C VAL A 120 -10.82 16.10 8.21
N ASN A 121 -11.55 15.78 7.15
CA ASN A 121 -12.97 16.09 6.99
C ASN A 121 -13.28 17.57 7.32
N GLN A 122 -12.47 18.47 6.74
CA GLN A 122 -12.51 19.93 6.94
C GLN A 122 -12.17 20.45 8.36
N ARG A 123 -11.96 19.57 9.34
CA ARG A 123 -11.59 19.93 10.72
C ARG A 123 -10.09 20.01 10.87
N ARG A 124 -9.59 21.07 11.51
CA ARG A 124 -8.15 21.27 11.77
C ARG A 124 -7.64 20.21 12.74
N VAL A 125 -6.50 19.61 12.41
CA VAL A 125 -5.76 18.69 13.28
C VAL A 125 -4.68 19.49 14.02
N VAL A 126 -4.61 19.35 15.35
CA VAL A 126 -3.64 20.07 16.18
C VAL A 126 -2.38 19.23 16.42
N GLU A 127 -2.54 17.93 16.62
CA GLU A 127 -1.44 16.96 16.68
C GLU A 127 -1.88 15.63 16.10
N TRP A 128 -2.93 15.03 16.67
CA TRP A 128 -3.43 13.71 16.28
C TRP A 128 -4.92 13.75 15.96
N THR A 129 -5.34 12.91 15.02
CA THR A 129 -6.76 12.59 14.79
C THR A 129 -6.91 11.16 14.30
N GLU A 130 -8.05 10.54 14.57
CA GLU A 130 -8.44 9.32 13.86
C GLU A 130 -8.60 9.59 12.37
N LEU A 131 -8.22 8.61 11.56
CA LEU A 131 -8.36 8.61 10.13
C LEU A 131 -9.36 7.49 9.72
N PRO A 132 -10.67 7.79 9.73
CA PRO A 132 -11.69 6.80 9.38
C PRO A 132 -11.71 6.50 7.88
N ASP A 133 -12.31 5.37 7.50
CA ASP A 133 -12.60 5.08 6.09
C ASP A 133 -13.42 6.20 5.44
N GLY A 134 -13.07 6.57 4.21
CA GLY A 134 -13.69 7.67 3.47
C GLY A 134 -13.24 9.07 3.90
N ALA A 135 -12.20 9.19 4.74
CA ALA A 135 -11.72 10.49 5.18
C ALA A 135 -11.08 11.30 4.05
N ASP A 136 -11.45 12.58 3.99
CA ASP A 136 -10.78 13.58 3.15
C ASP A 136 -9.68 14.29 3.96
N ILE A 137 -8.46 14.25 3.46
CA ILE A 137 -7.28 14.85 4.08
C ILE A 137 -6.86 16.05 3.24
N THR A 138 -6.71 17.21 3.89
CA THR A 138 -6.09 18.40 3.30
C THR A 138 -4.77 18.68 4.00
N LEU A 139 -3.67 18.70 3.24
CA LEU A 139 -2.33 19.05 3.71
C LEU A 139 -1.94 20.42 3.16
N GLY A 140 -1.43 21.30 4.01
CA GLY A 140 -1.11 22.68 3.65
C GLY A 140 -2.35 23.42 3.13
N ARG A 141 -2.21 24.03 1.94
CA ARG A 141 -3.30 24.83 1.32
C ARG A 141 -4.04 24.11 0.20
N THR A 142 -3.39 23.17 -0.49
CA THR A 142 -3.84 22.71 -1.81
C THR A 142 -3.78 21.19 -2.00
N VAL A 143 -3.03 20.46 -1.17
CA VAL A 143 -2.91 19.01 -1.32
C VAL A 143 -4.14 18.34 -0.73
N GLN A 144 -4.83 17.55 -1.56
CA GLN A 144 -6.02 16.80 -1.17
C GLN A 144 -5.80 15.31 -1.44
N LEU A 145 -6.06 14.49 -0.42
CA LEU A 145 -5.99 13.03 -0.46
C LEU A 145 -7.30 12.44 0.09
N SER A 146 -7.74 11.29 -0.40
CA SER A 146 -8.72 10.45 0.31
C SER A 146 -8.03 9.23 0.92
N PHE A 147 -8.53 8.83 2.08
CA PHE A 147 -8.17 7.58 2.72
C PHE A 147 -9.35 6.60 2.69
N HIS A 148 -9.06 5.35 2.32
CA HIS A 148 -10.05 4.28 2.30
C HIS A 148 -9.51 2.98 2.92
N ARG A 149 -10.40 2.22 3.55
CA ARG A 149 -10.18 0.84 4.01
C ARG A 149 -11.18 -0.07 3.31
N PRO A 150 -10.85 -0.60 2.12
CA PRO A 150 -11.81 -1.30 1.27
C PRO A 150 -12.42 -2.56 1.92
N THR A 151 -11.70 -3.19 2.85
CA THR A 151 -12.21 -4.31 3.64
C THR A 151 -11.75 -4.21 5.09
N VAL A 152 -12.63 -4.60 6.01
CA VAL A 152 -12.31 -4.70 7.45
C VAL A 152 -11.47 -5.94 7.80
N LEU A 153 -11.43 -6.92 6.90
CA LEU A 153 -10.70 -8.17 7.08
C LEU A 153 -9.19 -8.03 6.79
N SER A 154 -8.77 -6.87 6.29
CA SER A 154 -7.37 -6.50 6.12
C SER A 154 -7.07 -5.28 6.98
N GLY A 155 -5.90 -5.28 7.61
CA GLY A 155 -5.38 -4.08 8.28
C GLY A 155 -4.93 -3.00 7.28
N SER A 156 -4.95 -3.29 5.98
CA SER A 156 -4.46 -2.41 4.94
C SER A 156 -5.44 -1.29 4.58
N GLY A 157 -4.88 -0.21 4.05
CA GLY A 157 -5.61 1.01 3.68
C GLY A 157 -5.01 1.63 2.44
N ARG A 158 -5.78 2.45 1.74
CA ARG A 158 -5.40 3.10 0.50
C ARG A 158 -5.48 4.61 0.63
N LEU A 159 -4.45 5.28 0.12
CA LEU A 159 -4.48 6.71 -0.17
C LEU A 159 -4.66 6.92 -1.67
N ARG A 160 -5.55 7.86 -2.01
CA ARG A 160 -5.74 8.35 -3.38
C ARG A 160 -5.45 9.84 -3.44
N PHE A 161 -4.75 10.26 -4.48
CA PHE A 161 -4.52 11.67 -4.77
C PHE A 161 -5.78 12.26 -5.40
N GLN A 162 -6.36 13.30 -4.76
CA GLN A 162 -7.54 14.01 -5.30
C GLN A 162 -7.17 15.31 -5.99
N SER A 163 -6.13 15.99 -5.50
CA SER A 163 -5.56 17.17 -6.16
C SER A 163 -4.51 16.81 -7.21
N ASP A 164 -4.22 17.72 -8.13
CA ASP A 164 -3.24 17.53 -9.22
C ASP A 164 -1.76 17.47 -8.78
N HIS A 165 -1.47 17.55 -7.48
CA HIS A 165 -0.11 17.44 -6.97
C HIS A 165 0.41 16.03 -7.19
N ARG A 166 1.30 15.88 -8.17
CA ARG A 166 1.86 14.58 -8.50
C ARG A 166 2.88 14.14 -7.44
N PRO A 167 2.91 12.85 -7.09
CA PRO A 167 4.05 12.27 -6.40
C PRO A 167 5.29 12.37 -7.29
N THR A 168 6.47 12.28 -6.69
CA THR A 168 7.75 12.27 -7.44
C THR A 168 7.84 11.11 -8.43
N HIS A 169 7.10 10.03 -8.19
CA HIS A 169 6.87 8.94 -9.13
C HIS A 169 5.44 9.04 -9.70
N SER A 170 5.24 8.73 -10.98
CA SER A 170 3.90 8.64 -11.56
C SER A 170 3.14 7.45 -10.95
N LEU A 171 2.36 7.73 -9.90
CA LEU A 171 1.57 6.75 -9.15
C LEU A 171 0.09 7.13 -9.20
N ASP A 172 -0.76 6.12 -9.38
CA ASP A 172 -2.22 6.22 -9.33
C ASP A 172 -2.76 6.08 -7.89
N GLY A 173 -1.93 5.58 -6.97
CA GLY A 173 -2.26 5.51 -5.55
C GLY A 173 -1.16 4.91 -4.68
N VAL A 174 -1.41 4.92 -3.38
CA VAL A 174 -0.54 4.30 -2.37
C VAL A 174 -1.37 3.33 -1.53
N VAL A 175 -0.84 2.16 -1.25
CA VAL A 175 -1.43 1.19 -0.32
C VAL A 175 -0.53 1.07 0.90
N LEU A 176 -1.10 1.33 2.08
CA LEU A 176 -0.49 1.14 3.37
C LEU A 176 -0.74 -0.32 3.77
N VAL A 177 0.16 -1.23 3.40
CA VAL A 177 -0.03 -2.68 3.53
C VAL A 177 0.30 -3.16 4.93
N ALA A 178 -0.66 -3.80 5.60
CA ALA A 178 -0.44 -4.52 6.86
C ALA A 178 0.05 -5.94 6.57
N ASP A 179 -0.88 -6.84 6.29
CA ASP A 179 -0.65 -8.27 6.04
C ASP A 179 -1.10 -8.69 4.65
N THR A 180 -2.18 -8.11 4.14
CA THR A 180 -2.81 -8.49 2.87
C THR A 180 -3.16 -7.28 2.02
N CYS A 181 -3.06 -7.42 0.70
CA CYS A 181 -3.53 -6.43 -0.27
C CYS A 181 -4.33 -7.17 -1.36
N LEU A 182 -5.56 -6.72 -1.57
CA LEU A 182 -6.51 -7.31 -2.52
C LEU A 182 -6.53 -6.51 -3.82
N LEU A 183 -6.45 -7.22 -4.94
CA LEU A 183 -6.55 -6.67 -6.29
C LEU A 183 -7.67 -7.40 -7.02
N GLY A 184 -8.43 -6.72 -7.86
CA GLY A 184 -9.49 -7.36 -8.64
C GLY A 184 -10.66 -6.44 -8.95
N PRO A 185 -11.76 -6.98 -9.50
CA PRO A 185 -12.89 -6.17 -9.96
C PRO A 185 -13.77 -5.64 -8.83
N GLY A 186 -13.64 -6.21 -7.62
CA GLY A 186 -14.46 -5.89 -6.46
C GLY A 186 -14.20 -4.49 -5.88
N ARG A 187 -15.23 -3.90 -5.27
CA ARG A 187 -15.13 -2.60 -4.59
C ARG A 187 -14.38 -2.68 -3.26
N ASP A 188 -14.30 -3.88 -2.70
CA ASP A 188 -13.54 -4.30 -1.53
C ASP A 188 -12.05 -4.55 -1.82
N CYS A 189 -11.63 -4.43 -3.09
CA CYS A 189 -10.24 -4.51 -3.48
C CYS A 189 -9.50 -3.19 -3.21
N HIS A 190 -8.27 -3.30 -2.71
CA HIS A 190 -7.38 -2.16 -2.49
C HIS A 190 -7.02 -1.50 -3.81
N ILE A 191 -6.67 -2.31 -4.80
CA ILE A 191 -6.45 -1.87 -6.18
C ILE A 191 -7.56 -2.46 -7.04
N GLN A 192 -8.31 -1.58 -7.71
CA GLN A 192 -9.40 -1.99 -8.57
C GLN A 192 -8.85 -2.33 -9.96
N CYS A 193 -9.05 -3.56 -10.37
CA CYS A 193 -8.75 -4.09 -11.69
C CYS A 193 -10.09 -4.52 -12.31
N PRO A 194 -10.88 -3.58 -12.87
CA PRO A 194 -12.26 -3.86 -13.28
C PRO A 194 -12.36 -4.89 -14.41
N GLU A 195 -11.32 -4.99 -15.25
CA GLU A 195 -11.26 -5.93 -16.37
C GLU A 195 -10.78 -7.33 -15.97
N TRP A 196 -10.47 -7.57 -14.69
CA TRP A 196 -10.04 -8.89 -14.22
C TRP A 196 -11.24 -9.76 -13.87
N GLU A 197 -11.19 -11.04 -14.22
CA GLU A 197 -12.28 -12.00 -13.94
C GLU A 197 -12.35 -12.44 -12.48
N ASP A 198 -11.27 -12.30 -11.70
CA ASP A 198 -11.22 -12.69 -10.29
C ASP A 198 -10.25 -11.79 -9.50
N SER A 199 -10.21 -12.00 -8.19
CA SER A 199 -9.31 -11.30 -7.29
C SER A 199 -7.97 -12.03 -7.10
N VAL A 200 -6.94 -11.22 -6.85
CA VAL A 200 -5.60 -11.64 -6.47
C VAL A 200 -5.31 -11.12 -5.07
N ILE A 201 -4.69 -11.96 -4.24
CA ILE A 201 -4.29 -11.62 -2.89
C ILE A 201 -2.76 -11.55 -2.85
N LEU A 202 -2.24 -10.38 -2.53
CA LEU A 202 -0.85 -10.23 -2.11
C LEU A 202 -0.80 -10.38 -0.59
N ILE A 203 0.12 -11.19 -0.10
CA ILE A 203 0.32 -11.45 1.33
C ILE A 203 1.75 -11.06 1.66
N HIS A 204 1.93 -10.13 2.59
CA HIS A 204 3.24 -9.69 3.06
C HIS A 204 3.54 -10.29 4.43
N ARG A 205 4.60 -11.10 4.54
CA ARG A 205 5.01 -11.74 5.80
C ARG A 205 6.53 -11.85 5.89
N GLY A 206 7.10 -11.34 6.97
CA GLY A 206 8.53 -11.47 7.23
C GLY A 206 9.43 -10.80 6.17
N GLY A 207 8.94 -9.76 5.50
CA GLY A 207 9.64 -9.09 4.39
C GLY A 207 9.43 -9.75 3.03
N ASP A 208 8.81 -10.93 3.00
CA ASP A 208 8.52 -11.66 1.76
C ASP A 208 7.08 -11.42 1.28
N TRP A 209 6.91 -11.52 -0.03
CA TRP A 209 5.61 -11.43 -0.71
C TRP A 209 5.17 -12.78 -1.25
N LEU A 210 3.95 -13.19 -0.90
CA LEU A 210 3.26 -14.31 -1.53
C LEU A 210 2.11 -13.78 -2.37
N VAL A 211 1.85 -14.44 -3.50
CA VAL A 211 0.75 -14.11 -4.40
C VAL A 211 -0.18 -15.31 -4.47
N ARG A 212 -1.47 -15.10 -4.22
CA ARG A 212 -2.52 -16.09 -4.44
C ARG A 212 -3.47 -15.60 -5.51
N SER A 213 -3.70 -16.44 -6.50
CA SER A 213 -4.54 -16.15 -7.65
C SER A 213 -5.29 -17.42 -8.06
N PRO A 214 -6.44 -17.72 -7.44
CA PRO A 214 -7.09 -19.02 -7.59
C PRO A 214 -7.53 -19.33 -9.03
N ARG A 215 -7.90 -18.30 -9.80
CA ARG A 215 -8.45 -18.44 -11.15
C ARG A 215 -7.70 -17.69 -12.25
N LEU A 216 -6.94 -16.64 -11.90
CA LEU A 216 -6.20 -15.88 -12.89
C LEU A 216 -4.81 -16.46 -13.10
N THR A 217 -4.42 -16.60 -14.37
CA THR A 217 -3.01 -16.77 -14.72
C THR A 217 -2.36 -15.39 -14.71
N LEU A 218 -1.37 -15.21 -13.84
CA LEU A 218 -0.65 -13.95 -13.72
C LEU A 218 0.76 -14.11 -14.25
N GLU A 219 1.31 -13.02 -14.74
CA GLU A 219 2.74 -12.90 -14.94
C GLU A 219 3.27 -11.84 -13.99
N VAL A 220 4.25 -12.20 -13.16
CA VAL A 220 4.96 -11.28 -12.28
C VAL A 220 6.42 -11.29 -12.70
N ASN A 221 6.94 -10.13 -13.10
CA ASN A 221 8.34 -9.98 -13.51
C ASN A 221 8.77 -10.92 -14.65
N GLY A 222 7.91 -11.10 -15.66
CA GLY A 222 8.21 -11.99 -16.77
C GLY A 222 7.95 -13.47 -16.48
N LYS A 223 7.60 -13.82 -15.23
CA LYS A 223 7.40 -15.21 -14.80
C LYS A 223 5.92 -15.48 -14.59
N LYS A 224 5.40 -16.50 -15.28
CA LYS A 224 4.03 -16.97 -15.07
C LYS A 224 3.89 -17.59 -13.68
N LEU A 225 2.94 -17.09 -12.91
CA LEU A 225 2.45 -17.69 -11.67
C LEU A 225 1.21 -18.51 -11.99
N ARG A 226 1.25 -19.80 -11.66
CA ARG A 226 0.06 -20.64 -11.55
C ARG A 226 -0.39 -20.60 -10.10
N GLY A 227 -1.66 -20.30 -9.87
CA GLY A 227 -2.23 -20.26 -8.52
C GLY A 227 -2.15 -21.62 -7.85
N GLU A 228 -1.55 -21.67 -6.66
CA GLU A 228 -1.81 -22.69 -5.63
C GLU A 228 -2.44 -22.01 -4.41
#